data_AF-A0A926PJ69-F1
#
_entry.id   AF-A0A926PJ69-F1
#
_cell.length_a   1.000
_cell.length_b   1.000
_cell.length_c   1.000
_cell.angle_alpha   90.00
_cell.angle_beta   90.00
_cell.angle_gamma   90.00
#
_symmetry.space_group_name_H-M   'P 1'
#
loop_
_entity.id
_entity.type
_entity.pdbx_description
1 polymer ?
#
loop_
_entity_poly.entity_id
_entity_poly.type
_entity_poly.pdbx_seq_one_letter_code
_entity_poly.pdbx_strand_id
1 'polypeptide(L)'
;MGILDLRNITNLADFYHRYQDYVKSQFEEKKANSIIAKTNTSLVRYVLPEYGFLLKLDGNLSPAEMLEGLKFMEQVPISQVVHLLETQERVFNRFGERVSPAIRRAYRSTTKIMLDWGKLQDWWKQSVETSSHGRTPTMLIFKKRVEHWHKLKPEELSPSLSQQLSHFSLYCTTLRQPCLSEGSCVRYHREILGVLGWMHRIKGIAVANLSLADLVPVAAVYDQGAAERVATLAQEYLDWMRANLGGKEATLKFALQAFFYLAEYIQDEYTKNA
;
A
#
# COMPACT_ATOMS: atom_id res chain seq x y z
N MET A 1 27.63 -24.23 12.14
CA MET A 1 26.45 -23.90 11.30
C MET A 1 26.41 -24.91 10.17
N GLY A 2 25.43 -25.81 10.19
CA GLY A 2 25.31 -26.84 9.15
C GLY A 2 24.96 -26.20 7.82
N ILE A 3 25.63 -26.64 6.75
CA ILE A 3 25.26 -26.33 5.38
C ILE A 3 23.88 -26.97 5.18
N LEU A 4 22.81 -26.18 5.31
CA LEU A 4 21.47 -26.62 4.96
C LEU A 4 21.52 -26.99 3.49
N ASP A 5 21.35 -28.28 3.17
CA ASP A 5 21.24 -28.75 1.80
C ASP A 5 20.12 -27.96 1.12
N LEU A 6 20.51 -27.09 0.18
CA LEU A 6 19.63 -26.14 -0.50
C LEU A 6 18.77 -26.83 -1.57
N ARG A 7 18.88 -28.16 -1.74
CA ARG A 7 18.37 -28.88 -2.92
C ARG A 7 16.99 -29.52 -2.75
N ASN A 8 16.48 -29.68 -1.53
CA ASN A 8 15.22 -30.41 -1.31
C ASN A 8 14.11 -29.49 -0.79
N ILE A 9 13.49 -28.74 -1.71
CA ILE A 9 12.19 -28.09 -1.46
C ILE A 9 11.15 -28.90 -2.23
N THR A 10 10.35 -29.66 -1.51
CA THR A 10 9.43 -30.66 -2.09
C THR A 10 7.96 -30.27 -1.95
N ASN A 11 7.64 -29.48 -0.93
CA ASN A 11 6.28 -29.08 -0.59
C ASN A 11 6.20 -27.61 -0.17
N LEU A 12 4.98 -27.13 0.10
CA LEU A 12 4.73 -25.76 0.54
C LEU A 12 5.34 -25.46 1.92
N ALA A 13 5.42 -26.45 2.82
CA ALA A 13 6.03 -26.27 4.14
C ALA A 13 7.53 -25.97 4.02
N ASP A 14 8.26 -26.72 3.18
CA ASP A 14 9.68 -26.49 2.91
C ASP A 14 9.91 -25.06 2.39
N PHE A 15 9.11 -24.64 1.40
CA PHE A 15 9.17 -23.29 0.84
C PHE A 15 8.92 -22.22 1.91
N TYR A 16 7.88 -22.44 2.72
CA TYR A 16 7.48 -21.53 3.78
C TYR A 16 8.56 -21.42 4.88
N HIS A 17 9.18 -22.52 5.30
CA HIS A 17 10.25 -22.50 6.29
C HIS A 17 11.47 -21.70 5.81
N ARG A 18 11.87 -21.85 4.55
CA ARG A 18 12.94 -21.03 3.96
C ARG A 18 12.59 -19.54 3.97
N TYR A 19 11.33 -19.20 3.69
CA TYR A 19 10.86 -17.83 3.79
C TYR A 19 10.89 -17.30 5.24
N GLN A 20 10.53 -18.12 6.22
CA GLN A 20 10.64 -17.75 7.63
C GLN A 20 12.09 -17.44 8.03
N ASP A 21 13.03 -18.29 7.63
CA ASP A 21 14.46 -18.08 7.91
C ASP A 21 14.95 -16.76 7.28
N TYR A 22 14.57 -16.50 6.04
CA TYR A 22 14.83 -15.22 5.39
C TYR A 22 14.25 -14.05 6.19
N VAL A 23 12.96 -14.08 6.54
CA VAL A 23 12.31 -12.99 7.30
C VAL A 23 13.01 -12.75 8.65
N LYS A 24 13.40 -13.82 9.37
CA LYS A 24 14.13 -13.70 10.64
C LYS A 24 15.54 -13.12 10.46
N SER A 25 16.19 -13.38 9.32
CA SER A 25 17.52 -12.82 9.02
C SER A 25 17.48 -11.34 8.63
N GLN A 26 16.36 -10.84 8.10
CA GLN A 26 16.26 -9.49 7.54
C GLN A 26 15.63 -8.46 8.48
N PHE A 27 14.90 -8.90 9.49
CA PHE A 27 14.11 -8.01 10.34
C PHE A 27 14.30 -8.32 11.82
N GLU A 28 14.18 -7.30 12.65
CA GLU A 28 14.09 -7.45 14.10
C GLU A 28 12.95 -8.41 14.49
N GLU A 29 13.14 -9.13 15.59
CA GLU A 29 12.27 -10.22 16.05
C GLU A 29 10.79 -9.83 16.06
N LYS A 30 10.43 -8.68 16.63
CA LYS A 30 9.04 -8.20 16.69
C LYS A 30 8.41 -8.04 15.30
N LYS A 31 9.16 -7.49 14.34
CA LYS A 31 8.71 -7.28 12.96
C LYS A 31 8.68 -8.60 12.19
N ALA A 32 9.68 -9.44 12.37
CA ALA A 32 9.74 -10.78 11.78
C ALA A 32 8.52 -11.62 12.21
N ASN A 33 8.22 -11.65 13.51
CA ASN A 33 7.07 -12.36 14.06
C ASN A 33 5.74 -11.83 13.50
N SER A 34 5.60 -10.51 13.32
CA SER A 34 4.40 -9.92 12.69
C SER A 34 4.23 -10.35 11.23
N ILE A 35 5.31 -10.37 10.44
CA ILE A 35 5.29 -10.81 9.04
C ILE A 35 4.95 -12.29 8.95
N ILE A 36 5.58 -13.12 9.79
CA ILE A 36 5.33 -14.57 9.86
C ILE A 36 3.87 -14.81 10.23
N ALA A 37 3.34 -14.20 11.29
CA ALA A 37 1.95 -14.37 11.69
C ALA A 37 0.95 -13.99 10.58
N LYS A 38 1.19 -12.89 9.85
CA LYS A 38 0.37 -12.50 8.70
C LYS A 38 0.46 -13.52 7.56
N THR A 39 1.66 -14.07 7.32
CA THR A 39 1.88 -15.09 6.29
C THR A 39 1.14 -16.38 6.64
N ASN A 40 1.16 -16.79 7.91
CA ASN A 40 0.44 -17.97 8.40
C ASN A 40 -1.04 -17.84 8.14
N THR A 41 -1.64 -16.72 8.55
CA THR A 41 -3.06 -16.46 8.28
C THR A 41 -3.35 -16.40 6.79
N SER A 42 -2.48 -15.79 5.99
CA SER A 42 -2.64 -15.74 4.52
C SER A 42 -2.73 -17.13 3.91
N LEU A 43 -1.83 -18.03 4.31
CA LEU A 43 -1.76 -19.38 3.78
C LEU A 43 -2.85 -20.28 4.37
N VAL A 44 -2.92 -20.40 5.69
CA VAL A 44 -3.85 -21.31 6.36
C VAL A 44 -5.30 -20.93 6.07
N ARG A 45 -5.64 -19.64 6.15
CA ARG A 45 -7.04 -19.20 5.99
C ARG A 45 -7.48 -19.07 4.54
N TYR A 46 -6.57 -18.67 3.66
CA TYR A 46 -6.94 -18.24 2.31
C TYR A 46 -6.23 -18.99 1.19
N VAL A 47 -5.42 -20.00 1.48
CA VAL A 47 -4.80 -20.86 0.46
C VAL A 47 -5.18 -22.32 0.68
N LEU A 48 -4.94 -22.85 1.88
CA LEU A 48 -5.15 -24.27 2.19
C LEU A 48 -6.58 -24.80 1.97
N PRO A 49 -7.66 -24.00 2.13
CA PRO A 49 -9.02 -24.48 1.85
C PRO A 49 -9.26 -24.93 0.41
N GLU A 50 -8.45 -24.46 -0.54
CA GLU A 50 -8.52 -24.93 -1.93
C GLU A 50 -7.94 -26.34 -2.10
N TYR A 51 -7.02 -26.73 -1.21
CA TYR A 51 -6.36 -28.03 -1.20
C TYR A 51 -7.07 -29.03 -0.26
N GLY A 52 -8.26 -28.69 0.24
CA GLY A 52 -9.06 -29.58 1.09
C GLY A 52 -8.84 -29.40 2.60
N PHE A 53 -8.06 -28.42 3.04
CA PHE A 53 -7.96 -28.12 4.47
C PHE A 53 -9.29 -27.58 5.01
N LEU A 54 -9.85 -28.26 6.01
CA LEU A 54 -11.15 -27.92 6.58
C LEU A 54 -10.98 -26.80 7.60
N LEU A 55 -11.61 -25.65 7.31
CA LEU A 55 -11.69 -24.52 8.24
C LEU A 55 -13.09 -24.40 8.82
N LYS A 56 -13.16 -24.17 10.12
CA LYS A 56 -14.35 -23.58 10.73
C LYS A 56 -14.37 -22.10 10.30
N LEU A 57 -15.28 -21.77 9.40
CA LEU A 57 -15.27 -20.45 8.74
C LEU A 57 -15.61 -19.29 9.69
N ASP A 58 -16.18 -19.61 10.85
CA ASP A 58 -16.73 -18.63 11.77
C ASP A 58 -15.69 -18.27 12.85
N GLY A 59 -15.20 -17.03 12.81
CA GLY A 59 -14.31 -16.48 13.84
C GLY A 59 -12.83 -16.39 13.45
N ASN A 60 -11.98 -16.29 14.48
CA ASN A 60 -10.52 -16.26 14.34
C ASN A 60 -9.98 -17.70 14.35
N LEU A 61 -8.91 -17.95 13.60
CA LEU A 61 -8.19 -19.23 13.64
C LEU A 61 -7.73 -19.50 15.08
N SER A 62 -8.16 -20.62 15.65
CA SER A 62 -7.62 -21.09 16.91
C SER A 62 -6.14 -21.48 16.76
N PRO A 63 -5.35 -21.47 17.85
CA PRO A 63 -3.97 -21.94 17.80
C PRO A 63 -3.84 -23.39 17.30
N ALA A 64 -4.82 -24.25 17.62
CA ALA A 64 -4.86 -25.63 17.16
C ALA A 64 -5.08 -25.73 15.64
N GLU A 65 -6.05 -25.01 15.10
CA GLU A 65 -6.30 -24.96 13.64
C GLU A 65 -5.11 -24.36 12.89
N MET A 66 -4.46 -23.35 13.47
CA MET A 66 -3.25 -22.78 12.88
C MET A 66 -2.13 -23.82 12.80
N LEU A 67 -1.89 -24.58 13.87
CA LEU A 67 -0.87 -25.61 13.91
C LEU A 67 -1.18 -26.75 12.93
N GLU A 68 -2.45 -27.19 12.86
CA GLU A 68 -2.90 -28.21 11.92
C GLU A 68 -2.73 -27.75 10.47
N GLY A 69 -3.09 -26.50 10.17
CA GLY A 69 -2.92 -25.91 8.86
C GLY A 69 -1.45 -25.82 8.45
N LEU A 70 -0.56 -25.43 9.37
CA LEU A 70 0.89 -25.42 9.08
C LEU A 70 1.42 -26.82 8.75
N LYS A 71 0.98 -27.85 9.48
CA LYS A 71 1.33 -29.25 9.15
C LYS A 71 0.75 -29.69 7.81
N PHE A 72 -0.47 -29.27 7.48
CA PHE A 72 -1.11 -29.61 6.21
C PHE A 72 -0.33 -29.08 4.99
N MET A 73 0.52 -28.05 5.15
CA MET A 73 1.39 -27.56 4.07
C MET A 73 2.36 -28.61 3.54
N GLU A 74 2.73 -29.62 4.34
CA GLU A 74 3.59 -30.74 3.92
C GLU A 74 2.94 -31.57 2.81
N GLN A 75 1.61 -31.56 2.73
CA GLN A 75 0.82 -32.30 1.73
C GLN A 75 0.65 -31.53 0.41
N VAL A 76 0.99 -30.23 0.38
CA VAL A 76 0.82 -29.40 -0.82
C VAL A 76 2.12 -29.45 -1.63
N PRO A 77 2.13 -30.03 -2.85
CA PRO A 77 3.35 -30.14 -3.64
C PRO A 77 3.95 -28.79 -4.01
N ILE A 78 5.28 -28.70 -4.12
CA ILE A 78 5.98 -27.47 -4.49
C ILE A 78 5.50 -26.88 -5.83
N SER A 79 5.07 -27.73 -6.76
CA SER A 79 4.51 -27.29 -8.06
C SER A 79 3.27 -26.40 -7.92
N GLN A 80 2.55 -26.47 -6.79
CA GLN A 80 1.38 -25.64 -6.52
C GLN A 80 1.74 -24.22 -6.07
N VAL A 81 3.00 -23.97 -5.67
CA VAL A 81 3.41 -22.67 -5.12
C VAL A 81 3.32 -21.55 -6.15
N VAL A 82 3.47 -21.82 -7.45
CA VAL A 82 3.27 -20.79 -8.48
C VAL A 82 1.83 -20.28 -8.57
N HIS A 83 0.87 -21.08 -8.11
CA HIS A 83 -0.56 -20.82 -8.21
C HIS A 83 -1.17 -20.21 -6.95
N LEU A 84 -0.39 -19.94 -5.88
CA LEU A 84 -0.98 -19.53 -4.59
C LEU A 84 -1.84 -18.27 -4.70
N LEU A 85 -1.50 -17.29 -5.56
CA LEU A 85 -2.31 -16.08 -5.73
C LEU A 85 -3.64 -16.35 -6.44
N GLU A 86 -3.68 -17.32 -7.36
CA GLU A 86 -4.89 -17.72 -8.08
C GLU A 86 -5.77 -18.55 -7.15
N THR A 87 -5.17 -19.51 -6.44
CA THR A 87 -5.80 -20.27 -5.37
C THR A 87 -6.42 -19.34 -4.33
N GLN A 88 -5.68 -18.32 -3.89
CA GLN A 88 -6.18 -17.37 -2.91
C GLN A 88 -7.37 -16.56 -3.41
N GLU A 89 -7.37 -16.19 -4.70
CA GLU A 89 -8.52 -15.49 -5.31
C GLU A 89 -9.76 -16.39 -5.37
N ARG A 90 -9.59 -17.68 -5.70
CA ARG A 90 -10.70 -18.65 -5.70
C ARG A 90 -11.30 -18.81 -4.30
N VAL A 91 -10.47 -18.88 -3.27
CA VAL A 91 -10.93 -18.93 -1.87
C VAL A 91 -11.64 -17.64 -1.47
N PHE A 92 -11.11 -16.47 -1.81
CA PHE A 92 -11.79 -15.20 -1.57
C PHE A 92 -13.16 -15.12 -2.23
N ASN A 93 -13.27 -15.57 -3.48
CA ASN A 93 -14.53 -15.58 -4.21
C ASN A 93 -15.53 -16.58 -3.60
N ARG A 94 -15.08 -17.75 -3.15
CA ARG A 94 -15.92 -18.72 -2.42
C ARG A 94 -16.45 -18.14 -1.11
N PHE A 95 -15.63 -17.38 -0.38
CA PHE A 95 -16.07 -16.73 0.85
C PHE A 95 -16.92 -15.47 0.60
N GLY A 96 -16.94 -14.96 -0.64
CA GLY A 96 -17.78 -13.85 -1.05
C GLY A 96 -17.59 -12.60 -0.20
N GLU A 97 -18.69 -12.09 0.34
CA GLU A 97 -18.77 -10.87 1.15
C GLU A 97 -18.14 -11.02 2.55
N ARG A 98 -17.91 -12.25 3.02
CA ARG A 98 -17.24 -12.50 4.31
C ARG A 98 -15.79 -12.02 4.34
N VAL A 99 -15.19 -11.77 3.17
CA VAL A 99 -13.82 -11.25 3.05
C VAL A 99 -13.87 -9.87 2.41
N SER A 100 -13.73 -8.84 3.24
CA SER A 100 -13.74 -7.45 2.76
C SER A 100 -12.62 -7.18 1.75
N PRO A 101 -12.79 -6.21 0.83
CA PRO A 101 -11.74 -5.85 -0.13
C PRO A 101 -10.42 -5.41 0.51
N ALA A 102 -10.45 -4.88 1.74
CA ALA A 102 -9.24 -4.53 2.48
C ALA A 102 -8.46 -5.79 2.91
N ILE A 103 -9.17 -6.78 3.45
CA ILE A 103 -8.61 -8.08 3.84
C ILE A 103 -8.04 -8.82 2.62
N ARG A 104 -8.79 -8.87 1.51
CA ARG A 104 -8.33 -9.47 0.25
C ARG A 104 -6.99 -8.87 -0.19
N ARG A 105 -6.91 -7.54 -0.24
CA ARG A 105 -5.68 -6.83 -0.64
C ARG A 105 -4.52 -7.11 0.32
N ALA A 106 -4.75 -7.07 1.62
CA ALA A 106 -3.71 -7.26 2.63
C ALA A 106 -3.08 -8.65 2.53
N TYR A 107 -3.89 -9.72 2.55
CA TYR A 107 -3.37 -11.09 2.50
C TYR A 107 -2.84 -11.48 1.12
N ARG A 108 -3.46 -10.99 0.04
CA ARG A 108 -2.89 -11.14 -1.32
C ARG A 108 -1.51 -10.51 -1.43
N SER A 109 -1.32 -9.32 -0.87
CA SER A 109 -0.02 -8.67 -0.83
C SER A 109 1.01 -9.48 -0.05
N THR A 110 0.62 -10.07 1.09
CA THR A 110 1.52 -10.92 1.90
C THR A 110 1.97 -12.15 1.12
N THR A 111 1.04 -12.90 0.52
CA THR A 111 1.39 -14.06 -0.33
C THR A 111 2.26 -13.65 -1.52
N LYS A 112 1.96 -12.50 -2.15
CA LYS A 112 2.75 -12.00 -3.27
C LYS A 112 4.19 -11.72 -2.88
N ILE A 113 4.43 -11.07 -1.74
CA ILE A 113 5.79 -10.77 -1.25
C ILE A 113 6.61 -12.06 -1.07
N MET A 114 6.00 -13.08 -0.45
CA MET A 114 6.63 -14.38 -0.28
C MET A 114 6.98 -15.04 -1.62
N LEU A 115 6.06 -15.02 -2.59
CA LEU A 115 6.31 -15.58 -3.93
C LEU A 115 7.36 -14.78 -4.72
N ASP A 116 7.32 -13.46 -4.64
CA ASP A 116 8.30 -12.60 -5.30
C ASP A 116 9.70 -12.88 -4.74
N TRP A 117 9.83 -13.08 -3.41
CA TRP A 117 11.09 -13.53 -2.80
C TRP A 117 11.53 -14.91 -3.32
N GLY A 118 10.60 -15.87 -3.40
CA GLY A 118 10.87 -17.21 -3.92
C GLY A 118 11.46 -17.17 -5.33
N LYS A 119 10.88 -16.36 -6.22
CA LYS A 119 11.36 -16.17 -7.60
C LYS A 119 12.79 -15.65 -7.73
N LEU A 120 13.32 -15.02 -6.68
CA LEU A 120 14.70 -14.54 -6.64
C LEU A 120 15.70 -15.61 -6.22
N GLN A 121 15.23 -16.77 -5.76
CA GLN A 121 16.10 -17.86 -5.31
C GLN A 121 16.47 -18.80 -6.46
N ASP A 122 17.69 -19.33 -6.43
CA ASP A 122 18.19 -20.21 -7.50
C ASP A 122 17.40 -21.53 -7.60
N TRP A 123 16.98 -22.08 -6.45
CA TRP A 123 16.21 -23.32 -6.40
C TRP A 123 14.82 -23.18 -7.03
N TRP A 124 14.24 -21.96 -7.06
CA TRP A 124 12.89 -21.75 -7.63
C TRP A 124 12.85 -22.09 -9.11
N LYS A 125 13.89 -21.72 -9.86
CA LYS A 125 14.01 -22.04 -11.28
C LYS A 125 14.04 -23.55 -11.49
N GLN A 126 14.78 -24.26 -10.64
CA GLN A 126 14.94 -25.72 -10.74
C GLN A 126 13.65 -26.48 -10.40
N SER A 127 12.94 -26.06 -9.35
CA SER A 127 11.73 -26.75 -8.85
C SER A 127 10.48 -26.50 -9.68
N VAL A 128 10.37 -25.32 -10.30
CA VAL A 128 9.15 -24.88 -10.98
C VAL A 128 9.21 -25.16 -12.49
N GLU A 129 10.35 -24.96 -13.15
CA GLU A 129 10.48 -25.12 -14.60
C GLU A 129 10.43 -26.60 -15.03
N THR A 130 10.88 -27.51 -14.17
CA THR A 130 10.81 -28.96 -14.40
C THR A 130 9.37 -29.50 -14.39
N SER A 131 8.42 -28.75 -13.82
CA SER A 131 7.00 -29.15 -13.72
C SER A 131 6.13 -28.63 -14.88
N SER A 132 6.63 -27.70 -15.71
CA SER A 132 5.82 -27.03 -16.74
C SER A 132 6.22 -27.40 -18.18
N HIS A 133 6.01 -28.66 -18.57
CA HIS A 133 5.79 -28.99 -19.99
C HIS A 133 4.36 -28.58 -20.37
N GLY A 134 4.16 -27.29 -20.65
CA GLY A 134 2.89 -26.80 -21.18
C GLY A 134 2.61 -25.35 -20.82
N ARG A 135 2.84 -24.48 -21.80
CA ARG A 135 2.57 -23.03 -21.85
C ARG A 135 3.60 -22.14 -21.17
N THR A 136 4.33 -21.44 -22.03
CA THR A 136 4.99 -20.17 -21.76
C THR A 136 4.05 -19.27 -20.95
N PRO A 137 4.46 -18.81 -19.75
CA PRO A 137 3.66 -17.84 -19.02
C PRO A 137 3.64 -16.58 -19.86
N THR A 138 2.45 -16.13 -20.24
CA THR A 138 2.24 -14.74 -20.63
C THR A 138 2.79 -13.91 -19.48
N MET A 139 3.95 -13.29 -19.68
CA MET A 139 4.48 -12.33 -18.72
C MET A 139 3.40 -11.27 -18.54
N LEU A 140 2.71 -11.32 -17.39
CA LEU A 140 1.91 -10.20 -16.93
C LEU A 140 2.89 -9.05 -16.86
N ILE A 141 2.82 -8.18 -17.87
CA ILE A 141 3.44 -6.87 -17.90
C ILE A 141 3.14 -6.29 -16.52
N PHE A 142 4.16 -6.23 -15.68
CA PHE A 142 4.08 -5.50 -14.43
C PHE A 142 3.54 -4.14 -14.85
N LYS A 143 2.31 -3.79 -14.45
CA LYS A 143 1.92 -2.38 -14.44
C LYS A 143 2.94 -1.75 -13.52
N LYS A 144 4.00 -1.20 -14.12
CA LYS A 144 5.06 -0.44 -13.49
C LYS A 144 4.30 0.42 -12.50
N ARG A 145 4.55 0.22 -11.19
CA ARG A 145 3.96 1.08 -10.16
C ARG A 145 4.12 2.48 -10.74
N VAL A 146 3.01 3.17 -10.98
CA VAL A 146 3.08 4.51 -11.55
C VAL A 146 3.88 5.27 -10.51
N GLU A 147 5.16 5.43 -10.81
CA GLU A 147 6.11 6.01 -9.90
C GLU A 147 5.51 7.38 -9.63
N HIS A 148 5.32 7.72 -8.36
CA HIS A 148 4.73 9.00 -8.00
C HIS A 148 5.77 10.11 -8.23
N TRP A 149 6.37 10.13 -9.42
CA TRP A 149 7.44 11.01 -9.86
C TRP A 149 7.01 12.47 -9.79
N HIS A 150 5.70 12.73 -9.86
CA HIS A 150 5.13 14.05 -9.69
C HIS A 150 5.07 14.52 -8.24
N LYS A 151 5.30 13.67 -7.23
CA LYS A 151 5.25 14.09 -5.81
C LYS A 151 6.55 14.78 -5.42
N LEU A 152 6.44 15.78 -4.55
CA LEU A 152 7.60 16.38 -3.90
C LEU A 152 8.10 15.41 -2.82
N LYS A 153 9.41 15.14 -2.81
CA LYS A 153 10.04 14.28 -1.81
C LYS A 153 10.37 15.09 -0.55
N PRO A 154 10.45 14.45 0.64
CA PRO A 154 10.79 15.15 1.87
C PRO A 154 12.11 15.93 1.80
N GLU A 155 13.09 15.42 1.04
CA GLU A 155 14.42 16.04 0.91
C GLU A 155 14.40 17.27 -0.02
N GLU A 156 13.35 17.43 -0.82
CA GLU A 156 13.18 18.59 -1.71
C GLU A 156 12.50 19.76 -1.00
N LEU A 157 11.92 19.56 0.20
CA LEU A 157 11.16 20.58 0.91
C LEU A 157 12.07 21.72 1.40
N SER A 158 11.64 22.95 1.14
CA SER A 158 12.24 24.11 1.80
C SER A 158 11.94 24.07 3.31
N PRO A 159 12.81 24.63 4.18
CA PRO A 159 12.55 24.67 5.62
C PRO A 159 11.23 25.35 5.98
N SER A 160 10.87 26.42 5.25
CA SER A 160 9.61 27.14 5.44
C SER A 160 8.39 26.26 5.12
N LEU A 161 8.42 25.56 3.97
CA LEU A 161 7.33 24.67 3.58
C LEU A 161 7.21 23.47 4.52
N SER A 162 8.33 22.92 5.00
CA SER A 162 8.34 21.86 6.00
C SER A 162 7.68 22.31 7.32
N GLN A 163 7.91 23.55 7.74
CA GLN A 163 7.28 24.12 8.92
C GLN A 163 5.76 24.29 8.72
N GLN A 164 5.34 24.84 7.58
CA GLN A 164 3.91 24.99 7.23
C GLN A 164 3.17 23.65 7.25
N LEU A 165 3.77 22.60 6.67
CA LEU A 165 3.19 21.25 6.66
C LEU A 165 3.07 20.64 8.07
N SER A 166 4.03 20.96 8.94
CA SER A 166 4.01 20.53 10.35
C SER A 166 2.90 21.23 11.13
N HIS A 167 2.75 22.55 10.94
CA HIS A 167 1.66 23.33 11.55
C HIS A 167 0.29 22.86 11.04
N PHE A 168 0.15 22.63 9.73
CA PHE A 168 -1.07 22.06 9.16
C PHE A 168 -1.43 20.70 9.78
N SER A 169 -0.42 19.85 10.02
CA SER A 169 -0.62 18.54 10.64
C SER A 169 -1.12 18.68 12.08
N LEU A 170 -0.49 19.55 12.87
CA LEU A 170 -0.91 19.87 14.23
C LEU A 170 -2.33 20.45 14.27
N TYR A 171 -2.67 21.34 13.33
CA TYR A 171 -4.00 21.90 13.19
C TYR A 171 -5.04 20.78 12.99
N CYS A 172 -4.79 19.89 12.03
CA CYS A 172 -5.70 18.78 11.72
C CYS A 172 -5.94 17.83 12.90
N THR A 173 -4.89 17.52 13.68
CA THR A 173 -4.97 16.50 14.73
C THR A 173 -5.38 17.05 16.09
N THR A 174 -5.17 18.34 16.33
CA THR A 174 -5.25 18.91 17.69
C THR A 174 -6.13 20.16 17.78
N LEU A 175 -6.07 21.06 16.80
CA LEU A 175 -6.72 22.37 16.91
C LEU A 175 -8.10 22.41 16.24
N ARG A 176 -8.29 21.67 15.14
CA ARG A 176 -9.53 21.56 14.39
C ARG A 176 -10.60 20.77 15.15
N GLN A 177 -11.88 21.16 15.05
CA GLN A 177 -13.00 20.37 15.56
C GLN A 177 -13.99 19.97 14.45
N PRO A 178 -14.32 18.67 14.29
CA PRO A 178 -13.72 17.54 14.97
C PRO A 178 -12.26 17.30 14.52
N CYS A 179 -11.41 16.83 15.44
CA CYS A 179 -10.03 16.46 15.11
C CYS A 179 -10.00 15.30 14.10
N LEU A 180 -9.03 15.31 13.20
CA LEU A 180 -8.76 14.21 12.28
C LEU A 180 -7.85 13.17 12.93
N SER A 181 -8.02 11.89 12.57
CA SER A 181 -7.05 10.86 12.95
C SER A 181 -5.70 11.12 12.30
N GLU A 182 -4.61 10.72 12.95
CA GLU A 182 -3.24 10.80 12.40
C GLU A 182 -3.15 10.15 11.01
N GLY A 183 -3.79 9.00 10.82
CA GLY A 183 -3.80 8.30 9.54
C GLY A 183 -4.47 9.10 8.41
N SER A 184 -5.55 9.83 8.72
CA SER A 184 -6.20 10.75 7.78
C SER A 184 -5.31 11.94 7.46
N CYS A 185 -4.68 12.53 8.48
CA CYS A 185 -3.77 13.67 8.31
C CYS A 185 -2.56 13.30 7.43
N VAL A 186 -1.90 12.16 7.70
CA VAL A 186 -0.80 11.64 6.87
C VAL A 186 -1.25 11.43 5.43
N ARG A 187 -2.50 11.02 5.22
CA ARG A 187 -3.04 10.86 3.87
C ARG A 187 -3.21 12.20 3.16
N TYR A 188 -3.79 13.22 3.82
CA TYR A 188 -3.91 14.56 3.25
C TYR A 188 -2.55 15.19 2.97
N HIS A 189 -1.58 15.00 3.86
CA HIS A 189 -0.20 15.43 3.67
C HIS A 189 0.40 14.85 2.37
N ARG A 190 0.17 13.57 2.08
CA ARG A 190 0.63 12.94 0.82
C ARG A 190 -0.06 13.46 -0.44
N GLU A 191 -1.30 13.96 -0.32
CA GLU A 191 -2.01 14.56 -1.44
C GLU A 191 -1.52 15.99 -1.68
N ILE A 192 -1.31 16.78 -0.61
CA ILE A 192 -0.72 18.12 -0.67
C ILE A 192 0.66 18.07 -1.35
N LEU A 193 1.53 17.14 -0.94
CA LEU A 193 2.84 16.92 -1.58
C LEU A 193 2.72 16.50 -3.05
N GLY A 194 1.62 15.87 -3.44
CA GLY A 194 1.34 15.53 -4.84
C GLY A 194 0.99 16.75 -5.68
N VAL A 195 0.16 17.65 -5.15
CA VAL A 195 -0.15 18.92 -5.82
C VAL A 195 1.09 19.80 -5.92
N LEU A 196 1.84 19.96 -4.83
CA LEU A 196 3.05 20.78 -4.80
C LEU A 196 4.12 20.25 -5.76
N GLY A 197 4.33 18.93 -5.79
CA GLY A 197 5.26 18.33 -6.73
C GLY A 197 4.78 18.45 -8.19
N TRP A 198 3.47 18.39 -8.44
CA TRP A 198 2.90 18.63 -9.77
C TRP A 198 3.14 20.08 -10.22
N MET A 199 2.90 21.05 -9.33
CA MET A 199 3.22 22.47 -9.58
C MET A 199 4.70 22.67 -9.90
N HIS A 200 5.59 22.02 -9.15
CA HIS A 200 7.01 22.11 -9.42
C HIS A 200 7.41 21.52 -10.77
N ARG A 201 7.05 20.25 -11.01
CA ARG A 201 7.58 19.47 -12.12
C ARG A 201 6.84 19.70 -13.43
N ILE A 202 5.56 20.05 -13.37
CA ILE A 202 4.70 20.24 -14.55
C ILE A 202 4.47 21.72 -14.85
N LYS A 203 4.18 22.54 -13.82
CA LYS A 203 3.99 23.98 -14.01
C LYS A 203 5.30 24.79 -13.92
N GLY A 204 6.42 24.13 -13.58
CA GLY A 204 7.75 24.76 -13.56
C GLY A 204 7.98 25.72 -12.40
N ILE A 205 7.17 25.66 -11.34
CA ILE A 205 7.31 26.55 -10.18
C ILE A 205 8.53 26.11 -9.35
N ALA A 206 9.47 27.01 -9.08
CA ALA A 206 10.64 26.68 -8.27
C ALA A 206 10.24 26.27 -6.85
N VAL A 207 10.89 25.25 -6.29
CA VAL A 207 10.52 24.74 -4.94
C VAL A 207 10.64 25.81 -3.86
N ALA A 208 11.60 26.73 -4.00
CA ALA A 208 11.75 27.87 -3.09
C ALA A 208 10.54 28.82 -3.08
N ASN A 209 9.74 28.81 -4.16
CA ASN A 209 8.56 29.65 -4.33
C ASN A 209 7.26 28.89 -4.01
N LEU A 210 7.34 27.62 -3.59
CA LEU A 210 6.16 26.86 -3.20
C LEU A 210 5.76 27.18 -1.76
N SER A 211 4.50 27.55 -1.57
CA SER A 211 3.86 27.77 -0.27
C SER A 211 2.51 27.07 -0.20
N LEU A 212 2.08 26.69 1.00
CA LEU A 212 0.70 26.23 1.21
C LEU A 212 -0.33 27.32 0.85
N ALA A 213 0.03 28.59 0.99
CA ALA A 213 -0.81 29.72 0.61
C ALA A 213 -1.07 29.80 -0.91
N ASP A 214 -0.21 29.19 -1.74
CA ASP A 214 -0.43 29.14 -3.20
C ASP A 214 -1.48 28.10 -3.59
N LEU A 215 -1.73 27.12 -2.72
CA LEU A 215 -2.75 26.10 -2.91
C LEU A 215 -4.14 26.59 -2.52
N VAL A 216 -4.19 27.46 -1.50
CA VAL A 216 -5.42 28.15 -1.11
C VAL A 216 -5.08 29.60 -0.75
N PRO A 217 -5.40 30.57 -1.62
CA PRO A 217 -5.31 31.97 -1.31
C PRO A 217 -6.34 32.29 -0.24
N VAL A 218 -5.82 32.93 0.79
CA VAL A 218 -6.50 33.34 2.02
C VAL A 218 -7.61 34.35 1.73
N ALA A 219 -7.43 35.13 0.67
CA ALA A 219 -8.31 36.24 0.34
C ALA A 219 -9.68 35.80 -0.20
N ALA A 220 -10.04 34.51 -0.25
CA ALA A 220 -11.34 34.05 -0.73
C ALA A 220 -12.55 34.63 0.04
N VAL A 221 -12.34 35.21 1.23
CA VAL A 221 -13.41 35.93 1.96
C VAL A 221 -13.70 37.32 1.35
N TYR A 222 -12.76 37.92 0.59
CA TYR A 222 -12.88 39.29 0.05
C TYR A 222 -12.51 39.45 -1.44
N ASP A 223 -11.91 38.43 -2.09
CA ASP A 223 -11.52 38.41 -3.50
C ASP A 223 -12.16 37.18 -4.19
N GLN A 224 -13.26 37.39 -4.90
CA GLN A 224 -13.91 36.35 -5.70
C GLN A 224 -12.94 35.71 -6.73
N GLY A 225 -11.97 36.47 -7.23
CA GLY A 225 -10.96 35.97 -8.14
C GLY A 225 -10.01 34.97 -7.48
N ALA A 226 -9.81 35.04 -6.17
CA ALA A 226 -8.98 34.09 -5.43
C ALA A 226 -9.61 32.69 -5.38
N ALA A 227 -10.92 32.61 -5.12
CA ALA A 227 -11.65 31.35 -5.11
C ALA A 227 -11.66 30.70 -6.50
N GLU A 228 -11.85 31.48 -7.56
CA GLU A 228 -11.83 31.00 -8.94
C GLU A 228 -10.44 30.45 -9.34
N ARG A 229 -9.36 31.10 -8.91
CA ARG A 229 -7.98 30.60 -9.13
C ARG A 229 -7.73 29.24 -8.47
N VAL A 230 -8.23 29.01 -7.25
CA VAL A 230 -8.13 27.69 -6.58
C VAL A 230 -8.95 26.65 -7.31
N ALA A 231 -10.20 26.97 -7.62
CA ALA A 231 -11.09 26.05 -8.31
C ALA A 231 -10.46 25.63 -9.65
N THR A 232 -9.88 26.59 -10.37
CA THR A 232 -9.13 26.35 -11.61
C THR A 232 -7.91 25.47 -11.37
N LEU A 233 -7.05 25.79 -10.39
CA LEU A 233 -5.86 24.99 -10.08
C LEU A 233 -6.20 23.56 -9.66
N ALA A 234 -7.21 23.38 -8.81
CA ALA A 234 -7.70 22.09 -8.38
C ALA A 234 -8.24 21.30 -9.58
N GLN A 235 -9.05 21.93 -10.44
CA GLN A 235 -9.58 21.29 -11.64
C GLN A 235 -8.46 20.87 -12.60
N GLU A 236 -7.48 21.74 -12.88
CA GLU A 236 -6.30 21.44 -13.70
C GLU A 236 -5.54 20.21 -13.16
N TYR A 237 -5.30 20.16 -11.84
CA TYR A 237 -4.63 19.03 -11.21
C TYR A 237 -5.44 17.73 -11.34
N LEU A 238 -6.75 17.79 -11.12
CA LEU A 238 -7.63 16.62 -11.23
C LEU A 238 -7.68 16.09 -12.67
N ASP A 239 -7.78 16.98 -13.65
CA ASP A 239 -7.77 16.61 -15.08
C ASP A 239 -6.43 16.01 -15.48
N TRP A 240 -5.33 16.59 -15.01
CA TRP A 240 -4.00 16.00 -15.19
C TRP A 240 -3.89 14.61 -14.56
N MET A 241 -4.39 14.41 -13.34
CA MET A 241 -4.39 13.09 -12.68
C MET A 241 -5.24 12.05 -13.43
N ARG A 242 -6.40 12.45 -13.96
CA ARG A 242 -7.25 11.57 -14.78
C ARG A 242 -6.50 11.13 -16.04
N ALA A 243 -5.92 12.08 -16.77
CA ALA A 243 -5.23 11.83 -18.02
C ALA A 243 -3.95 11.00 -17.87
N ASN A 244 -3.16 11.25 -16.81
CA ASN A 244 -1.79 10.71 -16.72
C ASN A 244 -1.65 9.54 -15.73
N LEU A 245 -2.51 9.45 -14.72
CA LEU A 245 -2.38 8.46 -13.64
C LEU A 245 -3.52 7.43 -13.63
N GLY A 246 -4.49 7.56 -14.55
CA GLY A 246 -5.71 6.76 -14.53
C GLY A 246 -6.49 6.96 -13.23
N GLY A 247 -6.52 8.21 -12.74
CA GLY A 247 -6.97 8.58 -11.40
C GLY A 247 -8.30 7.94 -11.02
N LYS A 248 -8.29 7.12 -9.96
CA LYS A 248 -9.53 6.57 -9.37
C LYS A 248 -10.30 7.68 -8.69
N GLU A 249 -11.63 7.66 -8.82
CA GLU A 249 -12.54 8.64 -8.21
C GLU A 249 -12.29 8.84 -6.70
N ALA A 250 -11.95 7.77 -5.99
CA ALA A 250 -11.57 7.84 -4.57
C ALA A 250 -10.35 8.74 -4.34
N THR A 251 -9.29 8.64 -5.16
CA THR A 251 -8.09 9.49 -5.01
C THR A 251 -8.41 10.95 -5.27
N LEU A 252 -9.25 11.23 -6.28
CA LEU A 252 -9.71 12.59 -6.60
C LEU A 252 -10.49 13.20 -5.43
N LYS A 253 -11.38 12.42 -4.78
CA LYS A 253 -12.12 12.86 -3.58
C LYS A 253 -11.19 13.21 -2.42
N PHE A 254 -10.13 12.43 -2.19
CA PHE A 254 -9.16 12.72 -1.13
C PHE A 254 -8.32 13.96 -1.41
N ALA A 255 -7.93 14.20 -2.67
CA ALA A 255 -7.22 15.42 -3.05
C ALA A 255 -8.09 16.66 -2.81
N LEU A 256 -9.36 16.64 -3.24
CA LEU A 256 -10.32 17.72 -2.98
C LEU A 256 -10.53 17.98 -1.49
N GLN A 257 -10.69 16.92 -0.69
CA GLN A 257 -10.83 17.05 0.76
C GLN A 257 -9.58 17.64 1.42
N ALA A 258 -8.39 17.32 0.89
CA ALA A 258 -7.14 17.93 1.37
C ALA A 258 -7.13 19.44 1.12
N PHE A 259 -7.56 19.91 -0.06
CA PHE A 259 -7.69 21.35 -0.35
C PHE A 259 -8.67 22.04 0.61
N PHE A 260 -9.80 21.40 0.92
CA PHE A 260 -10.77 21.96 1.85
C PHE A 260 -10.18 22.14 3.26
N TYR A 261 -9.52 21.13 3.81
CA TYR A 261 -8.89 21.26 5.13
C TYR A 261 -7.72 22.23 5.14
N LEU A 262 -6.98 22.30 4.04
CA LEU A 262 -5.91 23.28 3.89
C LEU A 262 -6.48 24.71 3.88
N ALA A 263 -7.65 24.92 3.27
CA ALA A 263 -8.35 26.20 3.28
C ALA A 263 -8.79 26.60 4.70
N GLU A 264 -9.40 25.67 5.45
CA GLU A 264 -9.79 25.90 6.85
C GLU A 264 -8.58 26.31 7.71
N TYR A 265 -7.45 25.59 7.56
CA TYR A 265 -6.20 25.89 8.28
C TYR A 265 -5.68 27.29 7.96
N ILE A 266 -5.59 27.62 6.67
CA ILE A 266 -5.05 28.89 6.21
C ILE A 266 -5.94 30.06 6.68
N GLN A 267 -7.26 29.88 6.67
CA GLN A 267 -8.18 30.89 7.18
C GLN A 267 -8.00 31.12 8.70
N ASP A 268 -7.86 30.04 9.48
CA ASP A 268 -7.63 30.11 10.93
C ASP A 268 -6.30 30.78 11.31
N GLU A 269 -5.23 30.50 10.56
CA GLU A 269 -3.93 31.18 10.77
C GLU A 269 -4.03 32.68 10.49
N TYR A 270 -4.82 33.11 9.51
CA TYR A 270 -4.97 34.54 9.21
C TYR A 270 -5.83 35.28 10.22
N THR A 271 -6.93 34.68 10.69
CA THR A 271 -7.77 35.32 11.72
C THR A 271 -7.04 35.48 13.06
N LYS A 272 -6.07 34.61 13.37
CA LYS A 272 -5.23 34.73 14.56
C LYS A 272 -4.16 35.81 14.48
N ASN A 273 -3.74 36.18 13.27
CA ASN A 273 -2.66 37.14 13.03
C ASN A 273 -3.15 38.54 12.60
N ALA A 274 -4.46 38.74 12.45
CA ALA A 274 -5.11 40.01 12.13
C ALA A 274 -5.57 40.73 13.41
#